data_AF-A0A0G4ESQ6-F1
#
_entry.id   AF-A0A0G4ESQ6-F1
#
_cell.length_a   1.000
_cell.length_b   1.000
_cell.length_c   1.000
_cell.angle_alpha   90.00
_cell.angle_beta   90.00
_cell.angle_gamma   90.00
#
_symmetry.space_group_name_H-M   'P 1'
#
loop_
_entity.id
_entity.type
_entity.pdbx_description
1 polymer ?
#
loop_
_entity_poly.entity_id
_entity_poly.type
_entity_poly.pdbx_seq_one_letter_code
_entity_poly.pdbx_strand_id
1 'polypeptide(L)'
;MAEYTLDDKGSIAFRITNGVTGSVCKVAQLGATVVSWRGKGGDERLFVSTKSEFTKGKAVRGGIPICWPQFSSYGDFPKHGIARNNLWIMRDVETDASGGSVTATFMLMDDPEVAKHVQGITLEYRVTLDGEDRLITELVARGHRDTPLKTTVCLHTYFAVGDIMQTSVVGLKGAAFSDQVAKEEAEQESEELTFGFECDRIYHNNATETLEIRDAKNKRKFLVSKSPELSDWVVWNLWKEKALQMADMDDDGYSKYVCVEPTRYSQPAVIEAGGEFRCRQTIQVLPM
;
A
#
# COMPACT_ATOMS: atom_id res chain seq x y z
N MET A 1 13.98 -1.19 16.94
CA MET A 1 14.62 0.15 16.91
C MET A 1 14.29 0.84 15.59
N ALA A 2 14.29 2.18 15.55
CA ALA A 2 14.28 2.91 14.29
C ALA A 2 15.34 4.02 14.26
N GLU A 3 15.83 4.30 13.07
CA GLU A 3 16.88 5.29 12.83
C GLU A 3 16.58 6.13 11.58
N TYR A 4 16.99 7.39 11.62
CA TYR A 4 17.04 8.23 10.42
C TYR A 4 18.06 7.65 9.46
N THR A 5 17.69 7.61 8.19
CA THR A 5 18.57 7.18 7.12
C THR A 5 18.26 7.96 5.85
N LEU A 6 19.06 7.72 4.82
CA LEU A 6 18.72 8.11 3.46
C LEU A 6 18.26 6.86 2.71
N ASP A 7 17.26 7.01 1.87
CA ASP A 7 16.98 6.00 0.86
C ASP A 7 18.07 5.98 -0.22
N ASP A 8 17.93 5.03 -1.14
CA ASP A 8 18.91 4.80 -2.22
C ASP A 8 18.95 5.98 -3.22
N LYS A 9 18.08 6.99 -3.05
CA LYS A 9 18.01 8.23 -3.83
C LYS A 9 18.47 9.46 -3.03
N GLY A 10 18.99 9.26 -1.82
CA GLY A 10 19.47 10.34 -0.96
C GLY A 10 18.37 11.16 -0.29
N SER A 11 17.11 10.70 -0.33
CA SER A 11 16.00 11.35 0.36
C SER A 11 15.80 10.76 1.76
N ILE A 12 15.17 11.54 2.65
CA ILE A 12 15.02 11.13 4.06
C ILE A 12 14.12 9.90 4.14
N ALA A 13 14.59 8.90 4.85
CA ALA A 13 13.84 7.69 5.18
C ALA A 13 14.08 7.29 6.64
N PHE A 14 13.26 6.36 7.11
CA PHE A 14 13.32 5.79 8.44
C PHE A 14 13.52 4.29 8.29
N ARG A 15 14.59 3.77 8.87
CA ARG A 15 14.80 2.32 8.92
C ARG A 15 14.21 1.79 10.21
N ILE A 16 13.33 0.81 10.13
CA ILE A 16 12.77 0.09 11.26
C ILE A 16 13.38 -1.31 11.26
N THR A 17 13.93 -1.73 12.38
CA THR A 17 14.56 -3.04 12.55
C THR A 17 13.93 -3.75 13.73
N ASN A 18 13.42 -4.96 13.49
CA ASN A 18 13.10 -5.93 14.52
C ASN A 18 14.40 -6.60 14.98
N GLY A 19 14.86 -6.28 16.19
CA GLY A 19 16.15 -6.76 16.71
C GLY A 19 16.19 -8.26 17.01
N VAL A 20 15.03 -8.90 17.20
CA VAL A 20 14.93 -10.34 17.50
C VAL A 20 14.96 -11.16 16.22
N THR A 21 14.16 -10.75 15.21
CA THR A 21 14.02 -11.53 13.97
C THR A 21 15.01 -11.12 12.88
N GLY A 22 15.55 -9.90 12.96
CA GLY A 22 16.37 -9.32 11.90
C GLY A 22 15.54 -8.81 10.71
N SER A 23 14.20 -8.83 10.79
CA SER A 23 13.33 -8.21 9.80
C SER A 23 13.55 -6.69 9.79
N VAL A 24 13.58 -6.10 8.59
CA VAL A 24 13.84 -4.68 8.39
C VAL A 24 12.86 -4.14 7.36
N CYS A 25 12.35 -2.93 7.61
CA CYS A 25 11.72 -2.14 6.56
C CYS A 25 12.29 -0.72 6.51
N LYS A 26 12.17 -0.08 5.34
CA LYS A 26 12.47 1.34 5.15
C LYS A 26 11.19 2.07 4.80
N VAL A 27 10.95 3.20 5.47
CA VAL A 27 9.80 4.07 5.26
C VAL A 27 10.31 5.43 4.78
N ALA A 28 9.97 5.84 3.56
CA ALA A 28 10.31 7.15 3.05
C ALA A 28 9.56 8.24 3.82
N GLN A 29 10.21 9.39 4.06
CA GLN A 29 9.53 10.54 4.63
C GLN A 29 8.40 11.03 3.72
N LEU A 30 8.60 10.91 2.41
CA LEU A 30 7.57 11.18 1.42
C LEU A 30 6.46 10.11 1.51
N GLY A 31 5.26 10.58 1.85
CA GLY A 31 4.07 9.75 1.92
C GLY A 31 4.00 8.75 3.06
N ALA A 32 4.98 8.76 3.99
CA ALA A 32 5.24 7.64 4.89
C ALA A 32 5.27 6.30 4.13
N THR A 33 5.78 6.33 2.90
CA THR A 33 5.69 5.20 1.98
C THR A 33 6.64 4.10 2.45
N VAL A 34 6.13 2.90 2.74
CA VAL A 34 7.00 1.74 2.99
C VAL A 34 7.62 1.34 1.66
N VAL A 35 8.93 1.52 1.48
CA VAL A 35 9.62 1.36 0.19
C VAL A 35 10.51 0.12 0.14
N SER A 36 10.72 -0.55 1.27
CA SER A 36 11.45 -1.81 1.33
C SER A 36 11.00 -2.59 2.55
N TRP A 37 10.89 -3.90 2.42
CA TRP A 37 10.67 -4.82 3.53
C TRP A 37 11.34 -6.16 3.26
N ARG A 38 12.21 -6.57 4.17
CA ARG A 38 13.04 -7.78 4.06
C ARG A 38 12.98 -8.56 5.35
N GLY A 39 12.86 -9.88 5.24
CA GLY A 39 13.08 -10.80 6.37
C GLY A 39 14.58 -11.00 6.62
N LYS A 40 14.93 -11.97 7.48
CA LYS A 40 16.33 -12.25 7.83
C LYS A 40 17.15 -12.71 6.62
N GLY A 41 16.53 -13.42 5.68
CA GLY A 41 17.15 -13.87 4.43
C GLY A 41 17.52 -12.73 3.46
N GLY A 42 17.01 -11.51 3.68
CA GLY A 42 17.35 -10.34 2.88
C GLY A 42 16.56 -10.18 1.57
N ASP A 43 15.71 -11.15 1.23
CA ASP A 43 14.87 -11.06 0.03
C ASP A 43 13.88 -9.90 0.13
N GLU A 44 13.86 -9.08 -0.92
CA GLU A 44 12.93 -7.97 -1.02
C GLU A 44 11.50 -8.48 -1.26
N ARG A 45 10.55 -7.85 -0.55
CA ARG A 45 9.11 -8.21 -0.58
C ARG A 45 8.27 -7.16 -1.28
N LEU A 46 8.79 -5.93 -1.40
CA LEU A 46 8.10 -4.81 -2.04
C LEU A 46 8.85 -4.36 -3.28
N PHE A 47 8.12 -4.11 -4.36
CA PHE A 47 8.70 -3.56 -5.58
C PHE A 47 8.71 -2.03 -5.51
N VAL A 48 9.85 -1.42 -5.83
CA VAL A 48 9.99 0.01 -6.10
C VAL A 48 10.74 0.18 -7.40
N SER A 49 10.20 0.97 -8.32
CA SER A 49 10.87 1.23 -9.58
C SER A 49 12.17 1.98 -9.36
N THR A 50 13.21 1.59 -10.09
CA THR A 50 14.51 2.27 -10.02
C THR A 50 14.48 3.67 -10.61
N LYS A 51 13.50 3.98 -11.47
CA LYS A 51 13.23 5.33 -12.01
C LYS A 51 12.39 6.20 -11.08
N SER A 52 11.87 5.66 -9.97
CA SER A 52 11.08 6.45 -9.02
C SER A 52 11.93 7.56 -8.39
N GLU A 53 11.42 8.78 -8.45
CA GLU A 53 11.94 9.91 -7.69
C GLU A 53 11.26 9.97 -6.30
N PHE A 54 11.99 10.47 -5.31
CA PHE A 54 11.50 10.59 -3.93
C PHE A 54 11.37 12.07 -3.57
N THR A 55 10.61 12.79 -4.41
CA THR A 55 10.49 14.25 -4.34
C THR A 55 9.06 14.66 -3.95
N LYS A 56 8.92 15.62 -3.01
CA LYS A 56 7.61 16.17 -2.62
C LYS A 56 6.79 16.57 -3.86
N GLY A 57 5.53 16.19 -3.89
CA GLY A 57 4.62 16.40 -5.02
C GLY A 57 4.61 15.28 -6.07
N LYS A 58 5.56 14.34 -6.03
CA LYS A 58 5.59 13.16 -6.90
C LYS A 58 5.56 11.88 -6.06
N ALA A 59 4.45 11.14 -6.10
CA ALA A 59 4.33 9.89 -5.38
C ALA A 59 5.43 8.90 -5.77
N VAL A 60 5.92 8.13 -4.79
CA VAL A 60 6.85 7.02 -5.03
C VAL A 60 6.19 5.97 -5.92
N ARG A 61 6.89 5.54 -6.98
CA ARG A 61 6.47 4.45 -7.86
C ARG A 61 6.84 3.10 -7.26
N GLY A 62 6.07 2.67 -6.27
CA GLY A 62 6.20 1.36 -5.64
C GLY A 62 6.06 1.41 -4.12
N GLY A 63 6.34 0.28 -3.47
CA GLY A 63 6.21 0.15 -2.02
C GLY A 63 4.75 0.08 -1.61
N ILE A 64 4.37 0.88 -0.60
CA ILE A 64 2.98 0.99 -0.12
C ILE A 64 2.54 2.47 -0.10
N PRO A 65 2.25 3.09 -1.25
CA PRO A 65 1.70 4.45 -1.28
C PRO A 65 0.31 4.50 -0.64
N ILE A 66 0.07 5.55 0.13
CA ILE A 66 -1.22 5.80 0.78
C ILE A 66 -2.07 6.71 -0.12
N CYS A 67 -3.18 6.18 -0.66
CA CYS A 67 -4.15 6.98 -1.39
C CYS A 67 -5.20 7.50 -0.41
N TRP A 68 -5.14 8.79 -0.07
CA TRP A 68 -6.07 9.42 0.87
C TRP A 68 -6.06 10.94 0.66
N PRO A 69 -7.22 11.65 0.72
CA PRO A 69 -8.57 11.16 1.02
C PRO A 69 -9.34 10.64 -0.20
N GLN A 70 -8.63 10.35 -1.29
CA GLN A 70 -9.24 9.91 -2.54
C GLN A 70 -8.51 8.71 -3.13
N PHE A 71 -9.27 7.74 -3.62
CA PHE A 71 -8.82 6.72 -4.54
C PHE A 71 -9.08 7.16 -5.98
N SER A 72 -8.09 6.96 -6.86
CA SER A 72 -8.14 7.36 -8.26
C SER A 72 -8.58 8.83 -8.44
N SER A 73 -9.38 9.13 -9.47
CA SER A 73 -9.88 10.46 -9.82
C SER A 73 -11.39 10.60 -9.55
N TYR A 74 -11.91 9.88 -8.55
CA TYR A 74 -13.34 9.78 -8.26
C TYR A 74 -13.87 10.87 -7.31
N GLY A 75 -13.25 12.04 -7.31
CA GLY A 75 -13.67 13.18 -6.50
C GLY A 75 -12.81 14.42 -6.79
N ASP A 76 -12.93 15.42 -5.92
CA ASP A 76 -12.36 16.76 -6.15
C ASP A 76 -10.88 16.89 -5.73
N PHE A 77 -10.29 15.83 -5.17
CA PHE A 77 -8.88 15.82 -4.81
C PHE A 77 -8.00 15.44 -6.01
N PRO A 78 -6.68 15.73 -5.95
CA PRO A 78 -5.73 15.18 -6.91
C PRO A 78 -5.85 13.65 -7.02
N LYS A 79 -5.40 13.08 -8.14
CA LYS A 79 -5.45 11.63 -8.35
C LYS A 79 -4.74 10.88 -7.21
N HIS A 80 -5.50 10.01 -6.54
CA HIS A 80 -5.13 9.28 -5.31
C HIS A 80 -4.87 10.17 -4.07
N GLY A 81 -5.45 11.36 -4.04
CA GLY A 81 -5.37 12.27 -2.92
C GLY A 81 -3.97 12.88 -2.71
N ILE A 82 -3.67 13.19 -1.46
CA ILE A 82 -2.54 14.03 -1.07
C ILE A 82 -1.56 13.34 -0.12
N ALA A 83 -1.96 12.28 0.57
CA ALA A 83 -1.14 11.61 1.59
C ALA A 83 0.23 11.19 1.04
N ARG A 84 0.26 10.48 -0.09
CA ARG A 84 1.49 9.99 -0.76
C ARG A 84 2.40 11.07 -1.37
N ASN A 85 1.92 12.30 -1.52
CA ASN A 85 2.66 13.39 -2.18
C ASN A 85 3.28 14.37 -1.18
N ASN A 86 2.97 14.22 0.11
CA ASN A 86 3.38 15.14 1.17
C ASN A 86 4.29 14.44 2.18
N LEU A 87 4.99 15.25 2.99
CA LEU A 87 5.96 14.75 3.96
C LEU A 87 5.27 14.31 5.25
N TRP A 88 5.81 13.27 5.85
CA TRP A 88 5.40 12.74 7.13
C TRP A 88 6.57 12.81 8.11
N ILE A 89 6.28 12.67 9.40
CA ILE A 89 7.28 12.62 10.46
C ILE A 89 7.04 11.43 11.34
N MET A 90 8.11 10.70 11.65
CA MET A 90 8.06 9.66 12.67
C MET A 90 7.94 10.33 14.04
N ARG A 91 6.87 10.00 14.76
CA ARG A 91 6.59 10.55 16.11
C ARG A 91 7.05 9.62 17.21
N ASP A 92 6.90 8.32 16.99
CA ASP A 92 7.13 7.34 18.03
C ASP A 92 7.56 6.00 17.45
N VAL A 93 8.28 5.23 18.26
CA VAL A 93 8.69 3.86 17.96
C VAL A 93 8.63 3.04 19.23
N GLU A 94 7.76 2.05 19.21
CA GLU A 94 7.52 1.13 20.32
C GLU A 94 8.02 -0.26 19.95
N THR A 95 8.51 -0.98 20.95
CA THR A 95 8.86 -2.40 20.84
C THR A 95 8.09 -3.13 21.91
N ASP A 96 7.43 -4.23 21.56
CA ASP A 96 6.66 -5.01 22.53
C ASP A 96 7.59 -5.61 23.61
N ALA A 97 7.01 -6.07 24.72
CA ALA A 97 7.79 -6.59 25.84
C ALA A 97 8.67 -7.79 25.47
N SER A 98 8.28 -8.58 24.46
CA SER A 98 9.06 -9.72 23.97
C SER A 98 10.18 -9.34 23.01
N GLY A 99 10.17 -8.11 22.47
CA GLY A 99 11.02 -7.69 21.36
C GLY A 99 10.61 -8.26 20.00
N GLY A 100 9.57 -9.10 19.95
CA GLY A 100 9.07 -9.77 18.77
C GLY A 100 8.32 -8.85 17.80
N SER A 101 7.89 -7.66 18.24
CA SER A 101 7.17 -6.69 17.42
C SER A 101 7.71 -5.27 17.59
N VAL A 102 7.94 -4.56 16.48
CA VAL A 102 8.39 -3.15 16.49
C VAL A 102 7.42 -2.32 15.66
N THR A 103 6.80 -1.30 16.27
CA THR A 103 5.86 -0.39 15.61
C THR A 103 6.44 1.01 15.54
N ALA A 104 6.48 1.61 14.36
CA ALA A 104 6.75 3.02 14.18
C ALA A 104 5.48 3.77 13.78
N THR A 105 5.26 4.94 14.39
CA THR A 105 4.10 5.79 14.16
C THR A 105 4.52 7.04 13.42
N PHE A 106 3.88 7.31 12.28
CA PHE A 106 4.11 8.45 11.41
C PHE A 106 2.89 9.37 11.42
N MET A 107 3.12 10.67 11.37
CA MET A 107 2.06 11.68 11.24
C MET A 107 2.27 12.49 9.97
N LEU A 108 1.20 12.75 9.23
CA LEU A 108 1.25 13.67 8.10
C LEU A 108 1.62 15.06 8.62
N MET A 109 2.58 15.72 7.98
CA MET A 109 2.98 17.06 8.41
C MET A 109 1.91 18.09 8.08
N ASP A 110 1.70 19.03 8.99
CA ASP A 110 0.95 20.25 8.72
C ASP A 110 1.73 21.08 7.69
N ASP A 111 1.17 21.16 6.49
CA ASP A 111 1.71 21.92 5.38
C ASP A 111 0.58 22.75 4.75
N PRO A 112 0.82 23.99 4.30
CA PRO A 112 -0.22 24.79 3.67
C PRO A 112 -0.92 24.10 2.51
N GLU A 113 -0.22 23.27 1.71
CA GLU A 113 -0.85 22.50 0.63
C GLU A 113 -1.75 21.39 1.15
N VAL A 114 -1.38 20.74 2.26
CA VAL A 114 -2.25 19.75 2.93
C VAL A 114 -3.49 20.43 3.53
N ALA A 115 -3.29 21.55 4.22
CA ALA A 115 -4.36 22.29 4.91
C ALA A 115 -5.46 22.78 3.95
N LYS A 116 -5.12 23.12 2.69
CA LYS A 116 -6.11 23.49 1.65
C LYS A 116 -7.16 22.41 1.39
N HIS A 117 -6.80 21.14 1.61
CA HIS A 117 -7.63 20.00 1.25
C HIS A 117 -8.33 19.38 2.47
N VAL A 118 -7.63 19.26 3.60
CA VAL A 118 -8.07 18.43 4.74
C VAL A 118 -7.88 19.13 6.09
N GLN A 119 -8.13 20.44 6.15
CA GLN A 119 -8.07 21.21 7.39
C GLN A 119 -8.86 20.53 8.52
N GLY A 120 -8.24 20.42 9.69
CA GLY A 120 -8.84 19.83 10.88
C GLY A 120 -8.99 18.30 10.80
N ILE A 121 -8.19 17.62 9.97
CA ILE A 121 -8.00 16.17 10.04
C ILE A 121 -6.57 15.85 10.42
N THR A 122 -6.40 14.95 11.39
CA THR A 122 -5.10 14.38 11.71
C THR A 122 -4.98 13.01 11.04
N LEU A 123 -3.87 12.78 10.33
CA LEU A 123 -3.53 11.48 9.76
C LEU A 123 -2.34 10.85 10.47
N GLU A 124 -2.53 9.61 10.88
CA GLU A 124 -1.55 8.75 11.53
C GLU A 124 -1.39 7.46 10.72
N TYR A 125 -0.15 7.03 10.50
CA TYR A 125 0.17 5.78 9.83
C TYR A 125 1.13 4.97 10.70
N ARG A 126 0.74 3.74 11.04
CA ARG A 126 1.55 2.83 11.85
C ARG A 126 2.12 1.73 10.97
N VAL A 127 3.41 1.48 11.11
CA VAL A 127 4.13 0.41 10.42
C VAL A 127 4.73 -0.52 11.46
N THR A 128 4.26 -1.76 11.49
CA THR A 128 4.68 -2.76 12.47
C THR A 128 5.38 -3.93 11.79
N LEU A 129 6.64 -4.16 12.17
CA LEU A 129 7.36 -5.40 11.89
C LEU A 129 7.07 -6.40 12.99
N ASP A 130 6.25 -7.39 12.67
CA ASP A 130 5.78 -8.37 13.62
C ASP A 130 6.38 -9.75 13.30
N GLY A 131 7.32 -10.20 14.12
CA GLY A 131 8.14 -11.35 13.80
C GLY A 131 9.02 -11.14 12.56
N GLU A 132 9.31 -12.21 11.82
CA GLU A 132 10.19 -12.18 10.65
C GLU A 132 9.42 -11.86 9.35
N ASP A 133 8.25 -12.47 9.22
CA ASP A 133 7.52 -12.62 7.97
C ASP A 133 6.19 -11.87 7.93
N ARG A 134 5.89 -11.05 8.95
CA ARG A 134 4.64 -10.27 9.03
C ARG A 134 4.90 -8.77 9.08
N LEU A 135 4.24 -8.04 8.16
CA LEU A 135 4.19 -6.58 8.13
C LEU A 135 2.75 -6.15 8.31
N ILE A 136 2.49 -5.26 9.26
CA ILE A 136 1.17 -4.68 9.49
C ILE A 136 1.27 -3.18 9.24
N THR A 137 0.34 -2.65 8.46
CA THR A 137 0.23 -1.22 8.19
C THR A 137 -1.18 -0.75 8.51
N GLU A 138 -1.30 0.30 9.32
CA GLU A 138 -2.58 0.84 9.77
C GLU A 138 -2.64 2.34 9.52
N LEU A 139 -3.71 2.80 8.87
CA LEU A 139 -4.01 4.22 8.68
C LEU A 139 -5.13 4.62 9.61
N VAL A 140 -4.95 5.74 10.31
CA VAL A 140 -5.96 6.35 11.18
C VAL A 140 -6.15 7.81 10.80
N ALA A 141 -7.40 8.19 10.55
CA ALA A 141 -7.81 9.55 10.26
C ALA A 141 -8.78 10.04 11.35
N ARG A 142 -8.46 11.17 12.00
CA ARG A 142 -9.25 11.74 13.10
C ARG A 142 -9.80 13.10 12.75
N GLY A 143 -11.11 13.28 12.96
CA GLY A 143 -11.83 14.50 12.70
C GLY A 143 -11.75 15.49 13.86
N HIS A 144 -11.22 16.68 13.60
CA HIS A 144 -11.20 17.82 14.53
C HIS A 144 -11.91 19.06 13.93
N ARG A 145 -12.59 18.87 12.80
CA ARG A 145 -13.34 19.89 12.07
C ARG A 145 -14.84 19.75 12.34
N ASP A 146 -15.58 20.84 12.19
CA ASP A 146 -17.03 20.87 12.41
C ASP A 146 -17.85 20.21 11.30
N THR A 147 -17.26 20.06 10.10
CA THR A 147 -17.95 19.48 8.93
C THR A 147 -17.42 18.07 8.62
N PRO A 148 -18.30 17.08 8.37
CA PRO A 148 -17.85 15.72 8.06
C PRO A 148 -16.99 15.67 6.79
N LEU A 149 -15.99 14.79 6.76
CA LEU A 149 -15.19 14.51 5.58
C LEU A 149 -15.56 13.15 4.99
N LYS A 150 -16.11 13.15 3.77
CA LYS A 150 -16.24 11.94 2.96
C LYS A 150 -14.90 11.61 2.32
N THR A 151 -14.42 10.38 2.52
CA THR A 151 -13.09 9.94 2.07
C THR A 151 -13.14 8.55 1.46
N THR A 152 -12.24 8.29 0.52
CA THR A 152 -11.90 6.95 0.04
C THR A 152 -10.43 6.67 0.34
N VAL A 153 -10.07 5.40 0.46
CA VAL A 153 -8.73 4.98 0.91
C VAL A 153 -8.24 3.83 0.07
N CYS A 154 -6.95 3.82 -0.26
CA CYS A 154 -6.26 2.63 -0.79
C CYS A 154 -4.86 2.54 -0.19
N LEU A 155 -4.49 1.33 0.26
CA LEU A 155 -3.10 0.95 0.55
C LEU A 155 -2.53 0.28 -0.70
N HIS A 156 -1.85 1.06 -1.55
CA HIS A 156 -1.52 0.68 -2.93
C HIS A 156 -0.26 -0.21 -2.99
N THR A 157 -0.32 -1.40 -2.40
CA THR A 157 0.85 -2.25 -2.17
C THR A 157 1.39 -2.88 -3.45
N TYR A 158 2.67 -2.66 -3.76
CA TYR A 158 3.41 -3.31 -4.85
C TYR A 158 4.21 -4.49 -4.30
N PHE A 159 3.72 -5.71 -4.52
CA PHE A 159 4.43 -6.92 -4.12
C PHE A 159 5.54 -7.23 -5.12
N ALA A 160 6.77 -7.43 -4.63
CA ALA A 160 7.86 -7.92 -5.46
C ALA A 160 7.65 -9.41 -5.77
N VAL A 161 7.60 -9.75 -7.04
CA VAL A 161 7.46 -11.13 -7.53
C VAL A 161 8.60 -11.50 -8.46
N GLY A 162 8.93 -12.79 -8.55
CA GLY A 162 10.06 -13.24 -9.35
C GLY A 162 9.78 -13.19 -10.86
N ASP A 163 8.54 -13.44 -11.26
CA ASP A 163 8.05 -13.37 -12.63
C ASP A 163 6.52 -13.28 -12.63
N ILE A 164 5.96 -12.19 -13.17
CA ILE A 164 4.51 -11.97 -13.23
C ILE A 164 3.77 -13.08 -13.99
N MET A 165 4.42 -13.73 -14.97
CA MET A 165 3.84 -14.86 -15.72
C MET A 165 3.74 -16.15 -14.90
N GLN A 166 4.47 -16.23 -13.78
CA GLN A 166 4.46 -17.33 -12.82
C GLN A 166 3.83 -16.90 -11.48
N THR A 167 3.05 -15.82 -11.52
CA THR A 167 2.35 -15.26 -10.37
C THR A 167 0.84 -15.43 -10.54
N SER A 168 0.14 -15.73 -9.45
CA SER A 168 -1.33 -15.70 -9.44
C SER A 168 -1.91 -15.14 -8.15
N VAL A 169 -3.12 -14.58 -8.23
CA VAL A 169 -3.89 -14.09 -7.08
C VAL A 169 -5.11 -14.98 -6.87
N VAL A 170 -5.31 -15.46 -5.64
CA VAL A 170 -6.36 -16.42 -5.26
C VAL A 170 -7.25 -15.81 -4.17
N GLY A 171 -8.51 -16.22 -4.14
CA GLY A 171 -9.54 -15.76 -3.18
C GLY A 171 -10.58 -14.82 -3.78
N LEU A 172 -10.54 -14.60 -5.10
CA LEU A 172 -11.44 -13.69 -5.82
C LEU A 172 -12.51 -14.42 -6.64
N LYS A 173 -12.54 -15.76 -6.66
CA LYS A 173 -13.53 -16.52 -7.44
C LYS A 173 -14.96 -16.15 -7.04
N GLY A 174 -15.80 -15.87 -8.03
CA GLY A 174 -17.19 -15.46 -7.87
C GLY A 174 -17.36 -13.99 -7.48
N ALA A 175 -16.28 -13.22 -7.32
CA ALA A 175 -16.38 -11.80 -7.03
C ALA A 175 -16.61 -10.98 -8.30
N ALA A 176 -17.57 -10.06 -8.23
CA ALA A 176 -17.80 -9.06 -9.26
C ALA A 176 -16.67 -8.01 -9.25
N PHE A 177 -16.29 -7.54 -10.43
CA PHE A 177 -15.30 -6.48 -10.60
C PHE A 177 -15.58 -5.57 -11.79
N SER A 178 -15.18 -4.30 -11.67
CA SER A 178 -15.02 -3.41 -12.82
C SER A 178 -13.62 -3.54 -13.40
N ASP A 179 -13.51 -3.87 -14.68
CA ASP A 179 -12.25 -3.81 -15.44
C ASP A 179 -12.04 -2.39 -15.98
N GLN A 180 -11.03 -1.68 -15.47
CA GLN A 180 -10.75 -0.30 -15.87
C GLN A 180 -10.07 -0.21 -17.25
N VAL A 181 -9.50 -1.31 -17.75
CA VAL A 181 -8.87 -1.38 -19.07
C VAL A 181 -9.95 -1.59 -20.13
N ALA A 182 -10.76 -2.63 -19.98
CA ALA A 182 -11.86 -2.94 -20.89
C ALA A 182 -13.05 -1.98 -20.73
N LYS A 183 -13.19 -1.35 -19.55
CA LYS A 183 -14.33 -0.50 -19.14
C LYS A 183 -15.64 -1.29 -19.06
N GLU A 184 -15.57 -2.48 -18.49
CA GLU A 184 -16.68 -3.43 -18.40
C GLU A 184 -16.81 -3.97 -16.97
N GLU A 185 -18.01 -4.45 -16.64
CA GLU A 185 -18.27 -5.21 -15.42
C GLU A 185 -18.22 -6.70 -15.72
N ALA A 186 -17.59 -7.48 -14.85
CA ALA A 186 -17.48 -8.93 -15.00
C ALA A 186 -17.43 -9.63 -13.64
N GLU A 187 -17.38 -10.95 -13.67
CA GLU A 187 -17.17 -11.81 -12.50
C GLU A 187 -15.89 -12.62 -12.68
N GLN A 188 -15.14 -12.82 -11.59
CA GLN A 188 -13.95 -13.66 -11.62
C GLN A 188 -14.34 -15.14 -11.58
N GLU A 189 -14.43 -15.77 -12.75
CA GLU A 189 -14.86 -17.18 -12.87
C GLU A 189 -13.79 -18.18 -12.39
N SER A 190 -12.53 -17.86 -12.64
CA SER A 190 -11.40 -18.74 -12.35
C SER A 190 -10.95 -18.62 -10.89
N GLU A 191 -10.48 -19.73 -10.32
CA GLU A 191 -9.92 -19.77 -8.96
C GLU A 191 -8.70 -18.85 -8.81
N GLU A 192 -7.84 -18.86 -9.83
CA GLU A 192 -6.62 -18.06 -9.88
C GLU A 192 -6.79 -16.96 -10.92
N LEU A 193 -6.52 -15.72 -10.53
CA LEU A 193 -6.24 -14.63 -11.46
C LEU A 193 -4.77 -14.71 -11.86
N THR A 194 -4.51 -15.04 -13.12
CA THR A 194 -3.18 -15.06 -13.72
C THR A 194 -2.96 -13.83 -14.60
N PHE A 195 -1.70 -13.61 -14.99
CA PHE A 195 -1.30 -12.44 -15.75
C PHE A 195 -0.73 -12.85 -17.11
N GLY A 196 -0.93 -11.96 -18.09
CA GLY A 196 -0.47 -12.08 -19.47
C GLY A 196 -0.97 -10.91 -20.32
N PHE A 197 -1.43 -9.86 -19.64
CA PHE A 197 -2.18 -8.72 -20.15
C PHE A 197 -2.13 -7.60 -19.10
N GLU A 198 -2.51 -6.38 -19.49
CA GLU A 198 -2.70 -5.28 -18.55
C GLU A 198 -3.90 -5.53 -17.65
N CYS A 199 -3.67 -5.54 -16.34
CA CYS A 199 -4.73 -5.76 -15.35
C CYS A 199 -4.96 -4.48 -14.55
N ASP A 200 -6.21 -4.02 -14.49
CA ASP A 200 -6.67 -2.94 -13.61
C ASP A 200 -8.10 -3.24 -13.20
N ARG A 201 -8.27 -4.04 -12.14
CA ARG A 201 -9.56 -4.58 -11.72
C ARG A 201 -9.90 -4.15 -10.31
N ILE A 202 -11.12 -3.63 -10.13
CA ILE A 202 -11.65 -3.25 -8.83
C ILE A 202 -12.74 -4.26 -8.43
N TYR A 203 -12.49 -5.04 -7.41
CA TYR A 203 -13.43 -6.01 -6.85
C TYR A 203 -14.26 -5.35 -5.75
N HIS A 204 -15.51 -5.04 -6.06
CA HIS A 204 -16.38 -4.20 -5.25
C HIS A 204 -17.03 -4.95 -4.08
N ASN A 205 -17.12 -4.29 -2.91
CA ASN A 205 -17.84 -4.78 -1.74
C ASN A 205 -17.56 -6.27 -1.43
N ASN A 206 -16.29 -6.64 -1.54
CA ASN A 206 -15.84 -8.01 -1.46
C ASN A 206 -15.54 -8.39 0.00
N ALA A 207 -16.30 -9.36 0.51
CA ALA A 207 -16.23 -9.87 1.87
C ALA A 207 -15.02 -10.78 2.14
N THR A 208 -14.27 -11.21 1.11
CA THR A 208 -13.02 -11.94 1.28
C THR A 208 -12.01 -11.04 1.98
N GLU A 209 -11.69 -11.36 3.23
CA GLU A 209 -10.77 -10.57 4.05
C GLU A 209 -9.31 -10.81 3.70
N THR A 210 -8.96 -11.97 3.13
CA THR A 210 -7.58 -12.36 2.82
C THR A 210 -7.45 -12.90 1.40
N LEU A 211 -6.52 -12.34 0.63
CA LEU A 211 -6.11 -12.86 -0.67
C LEU A 211 -4.74 -13.54 -0.56
N GLU A 212 -4.50 -14.52 -1.41
CA GLU A 212 -3.20 -15.19 -1.54
C GLU A 212 -2.55 -14.80 -2.86
N ILE A 213 -1.32 -14.31 -2.81
CA ILE A 213 -0.47 -14.09 -3.99
C ILE A 213 0.55 -15.23 -4.05
N ARG A 214 0.46 -16.08 -5.06
CA ARG A 214 1.41 -17.18 -5.31
C ARG A 214 2.52 -16.68 -6.21
N ASP A 215 3.77 -16.71 -5.74
CA ASP A 215 4.97 -16.35 -6.50
C ASP A 215 5.80 -17.62 -6.70
N ALA A 216 5.44 -18.40 -7.73
CA ALA A 216 6.03 -19.72 -7.97
C ALA A 216 7.53 -19.63 -8.27
N LYS A 217 7.96 -18.53 -8.91
CA LYS A 217 9.37 -18.30 -9.25
C LYS A 217 10.25 -18.19 -8.01
N ASN A 218 9.79 -17.48 -6.98
CA ASN A 218 10.51 -17.36 -5.71
C ASN A 218 10.11 -18.41 -4.66
N LYS A 219 9.21 -19.35 -5.01
CA LYS A 219 8.75 -20.44 -4.12
C LYS A 219 8.18 -19.91 -2.79
N ARG A 220 7.42 -18.83 -2.87
CA ARG A 220 6.80 -18.18 -1.72
C ARG A 220 5.40 -17.70 -2.06
N LYS A 221 4.62 -17.41 -1.03
CA LYS A 221 3.34 -16.75 -1.16
C LYS A 221 3.17 -15.64 -0.15
N PHE A 222 2.37 -14.64 -0.52
CA PHE A 222 1.92 -13.59 0.37
C PHE A 222 0.45 -13.84 0.72
N LEU A 223 0.12 -13.85 2.01
CA LEU A 223 -1.25 -13.68 2.47
C LEU A 223 -1.46 -12.20 2.79
N VAL A 224 -2.41 -11.58 2.10
CA VAL A 224 -2.72 -10.16 2.21
C VAL A 224 -4.11 -10.03 2.80
N SER A 225 -4.19 -9.58 4.05
CA SER A 225 -5.44 -9.39 4.75
C SER A 225 -5.79 -7.91 4.88
N LYS A 226 -7.07 -7.57 4.74
CA LYS A 226 -7.60 -6.23 4.96
C LYS A 226 -8.55 -6.22 6.16
N SER A 227 -8.62 -5.09 6.87
CA SER A 227 -9.65 -4.92 7.89
C SER A 227 -11.04 -4.72 7.24
N PRO A 228 -12.15 -5.00 7.96
CA PRO A 228 -13.50 -4.88 7.41
C PRO A 228 -13.87 -3.49 6.90
N GLU A 229 -13.16 -2.44 7.35
CA GLU A 229 -13.35 -1.08 6.87
C GLU A 229 -12.91 -0.89 5.41
N LEU A 230 -12.15 -1.82 4.82
CA LEU A 230 -11.74 -1.78 3.42
C LEU A 230 -12.68 -2.67 2.61
N SER A 231 -13.71 -2.06 2.00
CA SER A 231 -14.77 -2.77 1.29
C SER A 231 -14.32 -3.49 0.01
N ASP A 232 -13.18 -3.12 -0.56
CA ASP A 232 -12.81 -3.45 -1.93
C ASP A 232 -11.41 -4.05 -2.01
N TRP A 233 -11.13 -4.73 -3.12
CA TRP A 233 -9.78 -5.10 -3.53
C TRP A 233 -9.49 -4.49 -4.89
N VAL A 234 -8.27 -4.01 -5.10
CA VAL A 234 -7.78 -3.68 -6.44
C VAL A 234 -6.66 -4.64 -6.77
N VAL A 235 -6.68 -5.20 -7.98
CA VAL A 235 -5.55 -5.96 -8.53
C VAL A 235 -5.07 -5.24 -9.78
N TRP A 236 -3.78 -4.91 -9.81
CA TRP A 236 -3.22 -4.08 -10.86
C TRP A 236 -1.82 -4.53 -11.31
N ASN A 237 -1.60 -4.51 -12.63
CA ASN A 237 -0.31 -4.65 -13.28
C ASN A 237 -0.34 -3.87 -14.61
N LEU A 238 0.66 -2.98 -14.82
CA LEU A 238 0.74 -2.13 -16.01
C LEU A 238 0.86 -2.90 -17.33
N TRP A 239 1.44 -4.08 -17.27
CA TRP A 239 1.94 -4.81 -18.42
C TRP A 239 2.95 -4.00 -19.26
N LYS A 240 3.39 -4.60 -20.36
CA LYS A 240 4.55 -4.14 -21.13
C LYS A 240 4.34 -2.78 -21.78
N GLU A 241 3.23 -2.60 -22.48
CA GLU A 241 2.99 -1.42 -23.30
C GLU A 241 2.86 -0.15 -22.46
N LYS A 242 2.18 -0.20 -21.31
CA LYS A 242 2.08 0.97 -20.41
C LYS A 242 3.34 1.24 -19.61
N ALA A 243 4.11 0.20 -19.24
CA ALA A 243 5.39 0.41 -18.56
C ALA A 243 6.34 1.30 -19.38
N LEU A 244 6.42 1.07 -20.70
CA LEU A 244 7.23 1.88 -21.62
C LEU A 244 6.79 3.35 -21.73
N GLN A 245 5.53 3.65 -21.42
CA GLN A 245 4.97 4.99 -21.52
C GLN A 245 5.10 5.78 -20.21
N MET A 246 5.50 5.12 -19.12
CA MET A 246 5.50 5.69 -17.78
C MET A 246 6.93 6.06 -17.37
N ALA A 247 7.21 7.36 -17.32
CA ALA A 247 8.57 7.88 -17.11
C ALA A 247 9.21 7.45 -15.77
N ASP A 248 8.41 7.25 -14.72
CA ASP A 248 8.84 6.85 -13.39
C ASP A 248 8.84 5.31 -13.17
N MET A 249 8.60 4.53 -14.24
CA MET A 249 8.57 3.06 -14.23
C MET A 249 9.70 2.47 -15.08
N ASP A 250 10.31 1.39 -14.60
CA ASP A 250 11.27 0.60 -15.37
C ASP A 250 10.57 -0.06 -16.56
N ASP A 251 11.21 -0.09 -17.73
CA ASP A 251 10.62 -0.64 -18.97
C ASP A 251 10.20 -2.11 -18.81
N ASP A 252 10.95 -2.86 -18.00
CA ASP A 252 10.68 -4.26 -17.65
C ASP A 252 10.04 -4.41 -16.25
N GLY A 253 9.73 -3.30 -15.58
CA GLY A 253 9.23 -3.27 -14.20
C GLY A 253 7.95 -4.06 -14.02
N TYR A 254 7.05 -4.05 -15.02
CA TYR A 254 5.79 -4.79 -15.02
C TYR A 254 5.95 -6.29 -14.73
N SER A 255 7.10 -6.88 -15.07
CA SER A 255 7.37 -8.31 -14.89
C SER A 255 7.72 -8.70 -13.44
N LYS A 256 7.99 -7.70 -12.59
CA LYS A 256 8.59 -7.86 -11.26
C LYS A 256 7.64 -7.50 -10.12
N TYR A 257 6.40 -7.12 -10.43
CA TYR A 257 5.42 -6.78 -9.41
C TYR A 257 3.98 -7.16 -9.77
N VAL A 258 3.18 -7.31 -8.73
CA VAL A 258 1.72 -7.21 -8.81
C VAL A 258 1.25 -6.29 -7.70
N CYS A 259 0.28 -5.43 -8.00
CA CYS A 259 -0.42 -4.68 -6.97
C CYS A 259 -1.66 -5.44 -6.51
N VAL A 260 -1.79 -5.61 -5.20
CA VAL A 260 -2.99 -6.11 -4.54
C VAL A 260 -3.30 -5.16 -3.40
N GLU A 261 -4.39 -4.40 -3.54
CA GLU A 261 -4.57 -3.17 -2.80
C GLU A 261 -5.87 -3.22 -1.99
N PRO A 262 -5.77 -3.37 -0.66
CA PRO A 262 -6.88 -3.12 0.26
C PRO A 262 -7.44 -1.70 0.06
N THR A 263 -8.72 -1.62 -0.31
CA THR A 263 -9.32 -0.36 -0.75
C THR A 263 -10.69 -0.14 -0.10
N ARG A 264 -11.04 1.12 0.16
CA ARG A 264 -12.40 1.58 0.47
C ARG A 264 -12.79 2.64 -0.55
N TYR A 265 -13.51 2.22 -1.58
CA TYR A 265 -13.97 3.06 -2.68
C TYR A 265 -15.48 2.93 -2.88
N SER A 266 -16.01 1.71 -2.98
CA SER A 266 -17.43 1.47 -3.28
C SER A 266 -18.36 1.97 -2.17
N GLN A 267 -17.84 2.02 -0.94
CA GLN A 267 -18.54 2.56 0.22
C GLN A 267 -17.65 3.60 0.90
N PRO A 268 -17.58 4.85 0.40
CA PRO A 268 -16.72 5.88 0.99
C PRO A 268 -16.97 6.03 2.50
N ALA A 269 -15.91 6.23 3.28
CA ALA A 269 -16.02 6.51 4.70
C ALA A 269 -16.46 7.97 4.93
N VAL A 270 -17.11 8.22 6.07
CA VAL A 270 -17.41 9.56 6.55
C VAL A 270 -16.75 9.73 7.91
N ILE A 271 -15.89 10.73 8.03
CA ILE A 271 -15.22 11.09 9.29
C ILE A 271 -15.98 12.28 9.87
N GLU A 272 -16.73 12.03 10.93
CA GLU A 272 -17.49 13.04 11.68
C GLU A 272 -16.59 13.91 12.56
N ALA A 273 -17.13 15.02 13.07
CA ALA A 273 -16.46 15.83 14.09
C ALA A 273 -16.19 15.00 15.35
N GLY A 274 -14.93 14.93 15.79
CA GLY A 274 -14.48 14.06 16.89
C GLY A 274 -14.44 12.56 16.54
N GLY A 275 -14.81 12.18 15.32
CA GLY A 275 -14.83 10.81 14.83
C GLY A 275 -13.45 10.30 14.39
N GLU A 276 -13.36 8.98 14.20
CA GLU A 276 -12.16 8.29 13.72
C GLU A 276 -12.53 7.32 12.60
N PHE A 277 -11.72 7.28 11.53
CA PHE A 277 -11.69 6.19 10.58
C PHE A 277 -10.35 5.46 10.70
N ARG A 278 -10.39 4.13 10.81
CA ARG A 278 -9.21 3.28 10.93
C ARG A 278 -9.30 2.13 9.95
N CYS A 279 -8.22 1.85 9.25
CA CYS A 279 -8.12 0.68 8.39
C CYS A 279 -6.74 0.04 8.45
N ARG A 280 -6.67 -1.26 8.20
CA ARG A 280 -5.43 -2.04 8.33
C ARG A 280 -5.23 -2.97 7.14
N GLN A 281 -3.96 -3.13 6.75
CA GLN A 281 -3.45 -4.20 5.92
C GLN A 281 -2.45 -5.03 6.73
N THR A 282 -2.56 -6.35 6.63
CA THR A 282 -1.58 -7.29 7.16
C THR A 282 -1.03 -8.12 6.02
N ILE A 283 0.29 -8.22 5.90
CA ILE A 283 0.97 -9.06 4.93
C ILE A 283 1.77 -10.11 5.68
N GLN A 284 1.54 -11.38 5.35
CA GLN A 284 2.32 -12.52 5.86
C GLN A 284 2.99 -13.24 4.70
N VAL A 285 4.30 -13.45 4.78
CA VAL A 285 5.04 -14.28 3.82
C VAL A 285 5.10 -15.72 4.32
N LEU A 286 4.87 -16.68 3.43
CA LEU A 286 4.99 -18.12 3.71
C LEU A 286 5.74 -18.81 2.56
N PRO A 287 6.44 -19.92 2.82
CA PRO A 287 6.96 -20.78 1.75
C PRO A 287 5.80 -21.40 0.96
N MET A 288 6.04 -21.68 -0.32
CA MET A 288 5.16 -22.51 -1.17
C MET A 288 5.67 -23.94 -1.25
#